data_AF-A0A7X8MHA2-F1
#
_entry.id   AF-A0A7X8MHA2-F1
#
_cell.length_a   1.000
_cell.length_b   1.000
_cell.length_c   1.000
_cell.angle_alpha   90.00
_cell.angle_beta   90.00
_cell.angle_gamma   90.00
#
_symmetry.space_group_name_H-M   'P 1'
#
loop_
_entity.id
_entity.type
_entity.pdbx_description
1 polymer ?
#
loop_
_entity_poly.entity_id
_entity_poly.type
_entity_poly.pdbx_seq_one_letter_code
_entity_poly.pdbx_strand_id
1 'polypeptide(L)' 'MTRGMFFIFVFLVWISIRTFSYGKWTWDKKNRLGAVMVFVIALLILVFPMLSLYWADR' A
#
# COMPACT_ATOMS: atom_id res chain seq x y z
N MET A 1 -5.92 19.15 11.02
CA MET A 1 -4.86 18.31 10.41
C MET A 1 -5.14 16.82 10.60
N THR A 2 -5.37 16.35 11.83
CA THR A 2 -5.51 14.92 12.20
C THR A 2 -6.70 14.18 11.58
N ARG A 3 -7.87 14.82 11.43
CA ARG A 3 -9.06 14.17 10.83
C ARG A 3 -8.85 13.82 9.36
N GLY A 4 -8.19 14.69 8.59
CA GLY A 4 -7.88 14.44 7.17
C GLY A 4 -6.89 13.30 6.98
N MET A 5 -5.84 13.25 7.79
CA MET A 5 -4.86 12.16 7.79
C MET A 5 -5.50 10.80 8.10
N PHE A 6 -6.48 10.76 9.01
CA PHE A 6 -7.23 9.54 9.30
C PHE A 6 -7.96 9.00 8.07
N PHE A 7 -8.70 9.83 7.34
CA PHE A 7 -9.39 9.41 6.12
C PHE A 7 -8.42 8.96 5.02
N ILE A 8 -7.31 9.67 4.85
CA ILE A 8 -6.25 9.29 3.90
C ILE A 8 -5.67 7.92 4.26
N PHE A 9 -5.39 7.68 5.54
CA PHE A 9 -4.84 6.41 5.99
C PHE A 9 -5.81 5.25 5.75
N VAL A 10 -7.09 5.42 6.10
CA VAL A 10 -8.13 4.41 5.84
C VAL A 10 -8.22 4.10 4.34
N PHE A 11 -8.16 5.13 3.49
CA PHE A 11 -8.18 4.97 2.04
C PHE A 11 -6.94 4.23 1.49
N LEU A 12 -5.76 4.56 2.00
CA LEU A 12 -4.51 3.87 1.62
C LEU A 12 -4.51 2.40 2.06
N VAL A 13 -5.00 2.10 3.27
CA VAL A 13 -5.16 0.71 3.74
C VAL A 13 -6.14 -0.04 2.84
N TRP A 14 -7.26 0.57 2.47
CA TRP A 14 -8.24 -0.03 1.56
C TRP A 14 -7.64 -0.37 0.19
N ILE A 15 -6.86 0.55 -0.40
CA ILE A 15 -6.14 0.31 -1.65
C ILE A 15 -5.14 -0.82 -1.47
N SER A 16 -4.33 -0.78 -0.40
CA SER A 16 -3.30 -1.79 -0.13
C SER A 16 -3.90 -3.20 -0.03
N ILE A 17 -5.04 -3.37 0.65
CA ILE A 17 -5.75 -4.65 0.74
C ILE A 17 -6.14 -5.17 -0.66
N ARG A 18 -6.65 -4.31 -1.54
CA ARG A 18 -7.00 -4.72 -2.92
C ARG A 18 -5.75 -5.08 -3.73
N THR A 19 -4.68 -4.32 -3.58
CA THR A 19 -3.39 -4.62 -4.23
C THR A 19 -2.80 -5.94 -3.75
N PHE A 20 -2.87 -6.23 -2.45
CA PHE A 20 -2.48 -7.54 -1.89
C PHE A 20 -3.35 -8.68 -2.45
N SER A 21 -4.66 -8.48 -2.54
CA SER A 21 -5.56 -9.47 -3.16
C SER A 21 -5.18 -9.75 -4.62
N TYR A 22 -4.85 -8.70 -5.37
CA TYR A 22 -4.35 -8.84 -6.74
C TYR A 22 -3.01 -9.59 -6.80
N GLY A 23 -2.06 -9.27 -5.92
CA GLY A 23 -0.78 -9.97 -5.83
C GLY A 23 -0.95 -11.46 -5.55
N LYS A 24 -1.89 -11.83 -4.67
CA LYS A 24 -2.26 -13.23 -4.40
C LYS A 24 -2.81 -13.91 -5.66
N TRP A 25 -3.68 -13.24 -6.41
CA TRP A 25 -4.19 -13.76 -7.68
C TRP A 25 -3.08 -13.93 -8.74
N THR A 26 -2.15 -12.97 -8.84
CA THR A 26 -0.99 -13.05 -9.74
C THR A 26 -0.07 -14.23 -9.37
N TRP A 27 0.07 -14.50 -8.07
CA TRP A 27 0.83 -15.65 -7.57
C TRP A 27 0.20 -16.98 -7.99
N ASP A 28 -1.13 -17.08 -7.86
CA ASP A 28 -1.91 -18.25 -8.26
C ASP A 28 -1.80 -18.53 -9.78
N LYS A 29 -1.74 -17.47 -10.60
CA LYS A 29 -1.45 -17.54 -12.05
C LYS A 29 -0.02 -17.96 -12.41
N LYS A 30 0.78 -18.45 -11.46
CA LYS A 30 2.19 -18.86 -11.60
C LYS A 30 3.17 -17.73 -11.94
N ASN A 31 2.72 -16.46 -11.95
CA ASN A 31 3.62 -15.32 -12.14
C ASN A 31 4.17 -14.83 -10.79
N ARG A 32 5.14 -15.56 -10.24
CA ARG A 32 5.69 -15.29 -8.91
C ARG A 32 6.45 -13.96 -8.83
N LEU A 33 7.24 -13.63 -9.85
CA LEU A 33 7.97 -12.35 -9.90
C LEU A 33 7.00 -11.16 -9.93
N GLY A 34 5.96 -11.23 -10.76
CA GLY A 34 4.93 -10.21 -10.80
C GLY A 34 4.22 -10.06 -9.45
N ALA A 35 3.87 -11.17 -8.81
CA ALA A 35 3.22 -11.16 -7.50
C ALA A 35 4.10 -10.53 -6.40
N VAL A 36 5.40 -10.85 -6.36
CA VAL A 36 6.35 -10.23 -5.43
C VAL A 36 6.39 -8.71 -5.63
N MET A 37 6.48 -8.24 -6.87
CA MET A 37 6.47 -6.81 -7.17
C MET A 37 5.17 -6.14 -6.74
N VAL A 38 4.02 -6.80 -6.94
CA VAL A 38 2.72 -6.29 -6.49
C VAL A 38 2.66 -6.18 -4.96
N PHE A 39 3.19 -7.15 -4.22
CA PHE A 39 3.25 -7.07 -2.76
C PHE A 39 4.18 -5.96 -2.28
N VAL A 40 5.33 -5.77 -2.94
CA VAL A 40 6.23 -4.64 -2.67
C VAL A 40 5.50 -3.31 -2.89
N ILE A 41 4.78 -3.17 -4.01
CA ILE A 41 3.97 -1.97 -4.29
C ILE A 41 2.90 -1.76 -3.21
N ALA A 42 2.20 -2.82 -2.78
CA ALA A 42 1.18 -2.72 -1.75
C ALA A 42 1.73 -2.22 -0.39
N LEU A 43 2.97 -2.58 -0.06
CA LEU A 43 3.69 -2.05 1.11
C LEU A 43 4.16 -0.61 0.90
N LEU A 44 4.76 -0.30 -0.25
CA LEU A 44 5.28 1.04 -0.54
C LEU A 44 4.18 2.10 -0.53
N ILE A 45 2.97 1.76 -1.01
CA ILE A 45 1.79 2.64 -0.96
C ILE A 45 1.43 3.06 0.47
N LEU A 46 1.77 2.27 1.49
CA LEU A 46 1.57 2.65 2.89
C LEU A 46 2.79 3.39 3.45
N VAL A 47 4.00 2.86 3.20
CA VAL A 47 5.24 3.35 3.81
C VAL A 47 5.63 4.74 3.31
N PHE A 48 5.57 4.99 2.00
CA PHE A 48 5.97 6.28 1.42
C PHE A 48 5.16 7.47 1.95
N PRO A 49 3.81 7.46 1.90
CA PRO A 49 3.04 8.57 2.43
C PRO A 49 3.17 8.73 3.94
N MET A 50 3.36 7.64 4.71
CA MET A 50 3.66 7.77 6.14
C MET A 50 4.99 8.50 6.37
N LEU A 51 6.04 8.12 5.64
CA LEU A 51 7.34 8.79 5.73
C LEU A 51 7.23 10.25 5.32
N SER A 52 6.52 10.58 4.24
CA SER A 52 6.37 11.98 3.83
C SER A 52 5.63 12.80 4.88
N LEU A 53 4.60 12.24 5.52
CA LEU A 53 3.88 12.92 6.60
C LEU A 53 4.77 13.11 7.84
N TYR A 54 5.55 12.11 8.21
CA TYR A 54 6.49 12.20 9.33
C TYR A 54 7.56 13.27 9.10
N TRP A 55 8.11 13.35 7.89
CA TRP A 55 9.11 14.38 7.54
C TRP A 55 8.50 15.76 7.42
N ALA A 56 7.25 15.89 6.97
CA ALA A 56 6.56 17.19 6.87
C ALA A 56 6.14 17.76 8.23
N ASP A 57 6.05 16.93 9.27
CA ASP A 57 5.68 17.33 10.64
C ASP A 57 6.89 17.78 11.48
N ARG A 58 8.13 17.54 10.99
CA ARG A 58 9.38 18.05 11.58
C ARG A 58 9.81 19.36 10.95
#